data_AF-A0A2V8GB47-F1
#
_entry.id   AF-A0A2V8GB47-F1
#
_cell.length_a   1.000
_cell.length_b   1.000
_cell.length_c   1.000
_cell.angle_alpha   90.00
_cell.angle_beta   90.00
_cell.angle_gamma   90.00
#
_symmetry.space_group_name_H-M   'P 1'
#
loop_
_entity.id
_entity.type
_entity.pdbx_description
1 polymer ?
#
loop_
_entity_poly.entity_id
_entity_poly.type
_entity_poly.pdbx_seq_one_letter_code
_entity_poly.pdbx_strand_id
1 'polypeptide(L)'
;MTDWGAHMIDVANWGMGVTAPRSATSVGGKFGFPDDAEETPDTQQALWECDGFSMIWEHATAIGQGPYMRDHGVAFHGNNGVLVVDRGGWEVLPETETKSGKQTYRMIGQPRRRTSGDMHQDHVKNFLECMDSRKRPRSDVEIGHNSMIACHLANIAFRVGRRVQWDAANERIVNDAEAQKLVMKPYRAPWTLPGAASTQI
;
A
#
# COMPACT_ATOMS: atom_id res chain seq x y z
N MET A 1 7.62 6.53 1.86
CA MET A 1 6.39 5.72 1.64
C MET A 1 5.54 6.12 0.44
N THR A 2 4.99 7.33 0.32
CA THR A 2 3.94 7.66 -0.67
C THR A 2 4.34 7.55 -2.15
N ASP A 3 5.64 7.53 -2.44
CA ASP A 3 6.16 7.28 -3.78
C ASP A 3 6.09 5.77 -4.11
N TRP A 4 7.05 4.99 -3.62
CA TRP A 4 7.11 3.53 -3.85
C TRP A 4 5.94 2.73 -3.26
N GLY A 5 5.45 3.11 -2.09
CA GLY A 5 4.42 2.39 -1.35
C GLY A 5 3.10 2.33 -2.11
N ALA A 6 2.73 3.38 -2.84
CA ALA A 6 1.49 3.42 -3.60
C ALA A 6 1.41 2.29 -4.63
N HIS A 7 2.53 1.96 -5.29
CA HIS A 7 2.58 0.89 -6.29
C HIS A 7 2.26 -0.49 -5.71
N MET A 8 2.74 -0.78 -4.50
CA MET A 8 2.57 -2.10 -3.88
C MET A 8 1.29 -2.18 -3.05
N ILE A 9 0.92 -1.10 -2.36
CA ILE A 9 -0.31 -1.00 -1.59
C ILE A 9 -1.53 -1.08 -2.51
N ASP A 10 -1.46 -0.53 -3.73
CA ASP A 10 -2.50 -0.71 -4.75
C ASP A 10 -2.75 -2.18 -5.07
N VAL A 11 -1.67 -2.95 -5.29
CA VAL A 11 -1.77 -4.39 -5.56
C VAL A 11 -2.31 -5.16 -4.34
N ALA A 12 -1.88 -4.79 -3.13
CA ALA A 12 -2.39 -5.38 -1.90
C ALA A 12 -3.89 -5.11 -1.71
N ASN A 13 -4.31 -3.85 -1.90
CA ASN A 13 -5.71 -3.43 -1.83
C ASN A 13 -6.57 -4.16 -2.87
N TRP A 14 -6.10 -4.23 -4.11
CA TRP A 14 -6.77 -4.93 -5.19
C TRP A 14 -6.92 -6.42 -4.90
N GLY A 15 -5.85 -7.09 -4.45
CA GLY A 15 -5.86 -8.52 -4.14
C GLY A 15 -6.71 -8.88 -2.93
N MET A 16 -6.81 -7.99 -1.94
CA MET A 16 -7.62 -8.20 -0.73
C MET A 16 -9.03 -7.62 -0.82
N GLY A 17 -9.35 -6.87 -1.87
CA GLY A 17 -10.66 -6.23 -2.03
C GLY A 17 -10.96 -5.15 -0.98
N VAL A 18 -9.95 -4.40 -0.54
CA VAL A 18 -10.09 -3.36 0.49
C VAL A 18 -9.89 -1.96 -0.09
N THR A 19 -10.65 -0.98 0.39
CA THR A 19 -10.51 0.43 0.00
C THR A 19 -9.67 1.24 0.99
N ALA A 20 -9.80 0.95 2.29
CA ALA A 20 -9.04 1.63 3.34
C ALA A 20 -8.83 0.73 4.56
N PRO A 21 -7.71 0.87 5.28
CA PRO A 21 -7.51 0.24 6.57
C PRO A 21 -8.31 0.95 7.67
N ARG A 22 -8.52 0.27 8.81
CA ARG A 22 -9.15 0.82 10.02
C ARG A 22 -8.20 1.67 10.85
N SER A 23 -6.90 1.34 10.81
CA SER A 23 -5.88 2.07 11.55
C SER A 23 -4.49 1.86 10.96
N ALA A 24 -3.56 2.73 11.32
CA ALA A 24 -2.15 2.61 10.96
C ALA A 24 -1.24 2.95 12.15
N THR A 25 -0.10 2.28 12.24
CA THR A 25 1.04 2.69 13.06
C THR A 25 2.31 2.61 12.22
N SER A 26 3.29 3.48 12.47
CA SER A 26 4.52 3.50 11.69
C SER A 26 5.70 4.00 12.50
N VAL A 27 6.87 3.41 12.24
CA VAL A 27 8.17 3.79 12.81
C VAL A 27 9.20 3.84 11.68
N GLY A 28 10.21 4.67 11.83
CA GLY A 28 11.23 4.85 10.82
C GLY A 28 12.15 6.02 11.12
N GLY A 29 13.00 6.35 10.17
CA GLY A 29 13.91 7.47 10.26
C GLY A 29 14.83 7.54 9.06
N LYS A 30 15.81 8.44 9.15
CA LYS A 30 16.95 8.48 8.24
C LYS A 30 18.11 7.73 8.89
N PHE A 31 18.33 6.49 8.47
CA PHE A 31 19.37 5.63 9.00
C PHE A 31 20.42 5.25 7.96
N GLY A 32 20.02 5.10 6.69
CA GLY A 32 20.93 4.79 5.58
C GLY A 32 21.66 6.02 5.06
N PHE A 33 20.98 7.16 4.99
CA PHE A 33 21.47 8.42 4.43
C PHE A 33 21.13 9.60 5.36
N PRO A 34 21.66 9.62 6.61
CA PRO A 34 21.27 10.60 7.61
C PRO A 34 21.47 12.05 7.17
N ASP A 35 22.53 12.33 6.41
CA ASP A 35 22.97 13.67 6.04
C ASP A 35 22.51 14.13 4.65
N ASP A 36 21.69 13.34 3.94
CA ASP A 36 21.18 13.77 2.63
C ASP A 36 20.08 14.85 2.75
N ALA A 37 19.62 15.35 1.60
CA ALA A 37 18.61 16.40 1.55
C ALA A 37 17.17 15.89 1.73
N GLU A 38 16.94 14.59 1.89
CA GLU A 38 15.59 14.06 2.06
C GLU A 38 15.04 14.41 3.44
N GLU A 39 13.75 14.78 3.46
CA GLU A 39 13.00 15.08 4.69
C GLU A 39 12.05 13.92 5.09
N THR A 40 12.06 12.84 4.31
CA THR A 40 11.27 11.63 4.57
C THR A 40 12.15 10.51 5.10
N PRO A 41 11.58 9.52 5.83
CA PRO A 41 12.33 8.35 6.25
C PRO A 41 12.91 7.59 5.06
N ASP A 42 14.21 7.28 5.11
CA ASP A 42 14.84 6.33 4.18
C ASP A 42 14.55 4.89 4.58
N THR A 43 14.20 4.67 5.85
CA THR A 43 13.87 3.38 6.44
C THR A 43 12.58 3.53 7.21
N GLN A 44 11.55 2.76 6.84
CA GLN A 44 10.25 2.83 7.51
C GLN A 44 9.55 1.50 7.48
N GLN A 45 8.96 1.14 8.61
CA GLN A 45 8.00 0.06 8.75
C GLN A 45 6.63 0.64 9.12
N ALA A 46 5.58 0.05 8.55
CA ALA A 46 4.21 0.40 8.89
C ALA A 46 3.36 -0.86 9.00
N LEU A 47 2.39 -0.80 9.91
CA LEU A 47 1.41 -1.84 10.13
C LEU A 47 0.02 -1.20 10.05
N TRP A 48 -0.85 -1.82 9.26
CA TRP A 48 -2.26 -1.47 9.18
C TRP A 48 -3.12 -2.60 9.69
N GLU A 49 -4.18 -2.21 10.40
CA GLU A 49 -5.28 -3.11 10.73
C GLU A 49 -6.37 -2.94 9.67
N CYS A 50 -6.72 -4.02 8.97
CA CYS A 50 -7.82 -4.09 8.03
C CYS A 50 -8.95 -4.96 8.61
N ASP A 51 -10.07 -5.07 7.91
CA ASP A 51 -11.12 -6.00 8.33
C ASP A 51 -10.70 -7.45 8.00
N GLY A 52 -10.47 -8.24 9.04
CA GLY A 52 -10.11 -9.66 8.92
C GLY A 52 -8.63 -9.96 8.60
N PHE A 53 -7.77 -8.96 8.44
CA PHE A 53 -6.33 -9.16 8.21
C PHE A 53 -5.49 -7.94 8.64
N SER A 54 -4.18 -8.12 8.70
CA SER A 54 -3.20 -7.05 8.86
C SER A 54 -2.34 -6.91 7.62
N MET A 55 -1.94 -5.69 7.29
CA MET A 55 -0.98 -5.40 6.22
C MET A 55 0.30 -4.84 6.84
N ILE A 56 1.46 -5.29 6.35
CA ILE A 56 2.78 -4.81 6.78
C ILE A 56 3.49 -4.24 5.57
N TRP A 57 4.12 -3.08 5.76
CA TRP A 57 5.07 -2.49 4.82
C TRP A 57 6.42 -2.36 5.49
N GLU A 58 7.47 -2.67 4.76
CA GLU A 58 8.83 -2.30 5.11
C GLU A 58 9.57 -1.81 3.88
N HIS A 59 10.40 -0.78 4.07
CA HIS A 59 11.37 -0.37 3.07
C HIS A 59 12.63 0.16 3.72
N ALA A 60 13.73 0.05 2.97
CA ALA A 60 14.99 0.74 3.20
C ALA A 60 15.51 1.19 1.83
N THR A 61 15.64 2.51 1.63
CA THR A 61 16.06 3.10 0.35
C THR A 61 17.43 2.56 -0.06
N ALA A 62 17.61 2.29 -1.36
CA ALA A 62 18.81 1.70 -1.95
C ALA A 62 19.18 0.27 -1.46
N ILE A 63 18.29 -0.41 -0.73
CA ILE A 63 18.46 -1.82 -0.35
C ILE A 63 17.63 -2.70 -1.30
N GLY A 64 18.31 -3.52 -2.10
CA GLY A 64 17.69 -4.39 -3.12
C GLY A 64 17.37 -5.82 -2.64
N GLN A 65 17.35 -6.06 -1.32
CA GLN A 65 17.07 -7.37 -0.74
C GLN A 65 16.04 -7.22 0.38
N GLY A 66 14.80 -7.61 0.10
CA GLY A 66 13.69 -7.65 1.03
C GLY A 66 13.11 -9.05 1.22
N PRO A 67 11.91 -9.17 1.80
CA PRO A 67 11.20 -10.43 1.97
C PRO A 67 11.19 -11.28 0.70
N TYR A 68 11.29 -12.59 0.87
CA TYR A 68 11.29 -13.55 -0.24
C TYR A 68 12.43 -13.34 -1.25
N MET A 69 13.52 -12.69 -0.86
CA MET A 69 14.64 -12.36 -1.76
C MET A 69 14.16 -11.54 -2.97
N ARG A 70 13.28 -10.57 -2.72
CA ARG A 70 12.78 -9.62 -3.73
C ARG A 70 13.23 -8.21 -3.40
N ASP A 71 13.51 -7.42 -4.43
CA ASP A 71 13.83 -6.01 -4.30
C ASP A 71 12.57 -5.17 -4.01
N HIS A 72 11.43 -5.56 -4.57
CA HIS A 72 10.10 -5.03 -4.27
C HIS A 72 9.01 -6.05 -4.60
N GLY A 73 7.86 -5.98 -3.93
CA GLY A 73 6.74 -6.87 -4.22
C GLY A 73 5.68 -6.89 -3.12
N VAL A 74 4.69 -7.76 -3.29
CA VAL A 74 3.61 -8.03 -2.35
C VAL A 74 3.55 -9.52 -2.09
N ALA A 75 3.38 -9.91 -0.82
CA ALA A 75 3.12 -11.29 -0.43
C ALA A 75 1.75 -11.40 0.26
N PHE A 76 0.94 -12.35 -0.19
CA PHE A 76 -0.34 -12.69 0.43
C PHE A 76 -0.18 -13.99 1.21
N HIS A 77 -0.28 -13.89 2.53
CA HIS A 77 -0.11 -15.03 3.43
C HIS A 77 -1.47 -15.64 3.76
N GLY A 78 -1.64 -16.92 3.45
CA GLY A 78 -2.84 -17.68 3.79
C GLY A 78 -2.50 -19.03 4.43
N ASN A 79 -3.53 -19.71 4.95
CA ASN A 79 -3.36 -20.97 5.68
C ASN A 79 -2.80 -22.13 4.84
N ASN A 80 -2.87 -22.04 3.50
CA ASN A 80 -2.42 -23.08 2.57
C ASN A 80 -1.07 -22.76 1.92
N GLY A 81 -0.65 -21.50 1.93
CA GLY A 81 0.52 -21.05 1.17
C GLY A 81 0.64 -19.53 1.13
N VAL A 82 1.74 -19.08 0.54
CA VAL A 82 2.05 -17.67 0.32
C VAL A 82 2.13 -17.40 -1.18
N LEU A 83 1.32 -16.47 -1.68
CA LEU A 83 1.43 -15.93 -3.04
C LEU A 83 2.40 -14.75 -3.01
N VAL A 84 3.50 -14.82 -3.73
CA VAL A 84 4.48 -13.74 -3.87
C VAL A 84 4.37 -13.14 -5.27
N VAL A 85 4.18 -11.83 -5.37
CA VAL A 85 3.97 -11.09 -6.62
C VAL A 85 4.94 -9.91 -6.67
N ASP A 86 5.65 -9.77 -7.78
CA ASP A 86 6.46 -8.60 -8.11
C ASP A 86 6.39 -8.31 -9.62
N ARG A 87 7.10 -7.27 -10.10
CA ARG A 87 7.09 -6.91 -11.52
C ARG A 87 7.59 -8.01 -12.44
N GLY A 88 8.50 -8.87 -11.97
CA GLY A 88 9.04 -10.00 -12.71
C GLY A 88 8.11 -11.21 -12.78
N GLY A 89 6.99 -11.23 -12.04
CA GLY A 89 5.99 -12.29 -12.08
C GLY A 89 5.55 -12.76 -10.69
N TRP A 90 5.09 -14.00 -10.59
CA TRP A 90 4.50 -14.53 -9.36
C TRP A 90 4.78 -16.01 -9.13
N GLU A 91 4.71 -16.43 -7.86
CA GLU A 91 4.82 -17.83 -7.46
C GLU A 91 3.95 -18.12 -6.21
N VAL A 92 3.65 -19.39 -5.97
CA VAL A 92 2.93 -19.82 -4.76
C VAL A 92 3.77 -20.83 -4.00
N LEU A 93 4.19 -20.44 -2.80
CA LEU A 93 4.95 -21.25 -1.87
C LEU A 93 3.95 -22.03 -0.99
N PRO A 94 3.86 -23.37 -1.10
CA PRO A 94 2.87 -24.13 -0.35
C PRO A 94 3.29 -24.31 1.11
N GLU A 95 2.34 -24.15 2.03
CA GLU A 95 2.52 -24.51 3.42
C GLU A 95 2.46 -26.02 3.62
N THR A 96 3.03 -26.47 4.74
CA THR A 96 3.00 -27.88 5.13
C THR A 96 2.11 -28.12 6.34
N GLU A 97 1.70 -29.37 6.51
CA GLU A 97 1.02 -29.87 7.69
C GLU A 97 1.52 -31.27 8.02
N THR A 98 1.29 -31.71 9.25
CA THR A 98 1.55 -33.09 9.64
C THR A 98 0.26 -33.88 9.61
N LYS A 99 0.18 -34.89 8.74
CA LYS A 99 -0.92 -35.85 8.68
C LYS A 99 -0.37 -37.25 8.95
N SER A 100 -0.89 -37.91 9.98
CA SER A 100 -0.47 -39.27 10.39
C SER A 100 1.05 -39.41 10.58
N GLY A 101 1.67 -38.42 11.23
CA GLY A 101 3.12 -38.40 11.51
C GLY A 101 4.01 -38.11 10.29
N LYS A 102 3.44 -37.79 9.12
CA LYS A 102 4.18 -37.41 7.91
C LYS A 102 3.90 -35.95 7.54
N GLN A 103 4.95 -35.24 7.13
CA GLN A 103 4.82 -33.89 6.60
C GLN A 103 4.28 -33.94 5.16
N THR A 104 3.22 -33.21 4.89
CA THR A 104 2.56 -33.13 3.58
C THR A 104 2.25 -31.68 3.23
N TYR A 105 2.26 -31.33 1.95
CA TYR A 105 1.85 -30.00 1.50
C TYR A 105 0.34 -29.83 1.58
N ARG A 106 -0.12 -28.66 2.03
CA ARG A 106 -1.55 -28.31 2.13
C ARG A 106 -2.19 -28.01 0.77
N MET A 107 -1.38 -27.63 -0.21
CA MET A 107 -1.78 -27.40 -1.59
C MET A 107 -0.61 -27.67 -2.53
N ILE A 108 -0.90 -27.74 -3.84
CA ILE A 108 0.13 -27.76 -4.87
C ILE A 108 0.68 -26.34 -5.03
N GLY A 109 1.97 -26.16 -4.76
CA GLY A 109 2.68 -24.91 -5.04
C GLY A 109 2.73 -24.58 -6.53
N GLN A 110 2.97 -23.31 -6.86
CA GLN A 110 3.16 -22.86 -8.23
C GLN A 110 4.61 -22.37 -8.39
N PRO A 111 5.42 -22.97 -9.28
CA PRO A 111 6.74 -22.44 -9.55
C PRO A 111 6.63 -21.04 -10.17
N ARG A 112 7.71 -20.27 -10.07
CA ARG A 112 7.78 -18.92 -10.59
C ARG A 112 7.33 -18.82 -12.05
N ARG A 113 6.22 -18.11 -12.25
CA ARG A 113 5.72 -17.71 -13.57
C ARG A 113 6.16 -16.29 -13.84
N ARG A 114 6.98 -16.13 -14.88
CA ARG A 114 7.46 -14.81 -15.28
C ARG A 114 6.35 -14.03 -15.97
N THR A 115 6.34 -12.73 -15.74
CA THR A 115 5.49 -11.84 -16.57
C THR A 115 5.95 -11.89 -18.03
N SER A 116 5.03 -11.57 -18.94
CA SER A 116 5.29 -11.41 -20.37
C SER A 116 4.56 -10.19 -20.89
N GLY A 117 5.14 -9.50 -21.88
CA GLY A 117 4.56 -8.30 -22.46
C GLY A 117 5.04 -7.02 -21.80
N ASP A 118 4.52 -5.89 -22.30
CA ASP A 118 4.86 -4.55 -21.83
C ASP A 118 3.67 -3.96 -21.06
N MET A 119 3.75 -4.06 -19.74
CA MET A 119 2.69 -3.57 -18.84
C MET A 119 2.41 -2.07 -19.04
N HIS A 120 3.43 -1.28 -19.38
CA HIS A 120 3.24 0.16 -19.59
C HIS A 120 2.41 0.39 -20.85
N GLN A 121 2.75 -0.29 -21.95
CA GLN A 121 1.95 -0.20 -23.19
C GLN A 121 0.53 -0.72 -23.00
N ASP A 122 0.34 -1.79 -22.21
CA ASP A 122 -1.00 -2.29 -21.88
C ASP A 122 -1.83 -1.28 -21.09
N HIS A 123 -1.22 -0.56 -20.14
CA HIS A 123 -1.88 0.52 -19.40
C HIS A 123 -2.24 1.71 -20.31
N VAL A 124 -1.31 2.14 -21.18
CA VAL A 124 -1.56 3.22 -22.14
C VAL A 124 -2.69 2.84 -23.10
N LYS A 125 -2.63 1.62 -23.66
CA LYS A 125 -3.69 1.08 -24.52
C LYS A 125 -5.04 1.08 -23.82
N ASN A 126 -5.10 0.60 -22.58
CA ASN A 126 -6.35 0.60 -21.81
C ASN A 126 -6.90 2.03 -21.64
N PHE A 127 -6.06 3.01 -21.36
CA PHE A 127 -6.48 4.40 -21.23
C PHE A 127 -7.06 4.94 -22.54
N LEU A 128 -6.38 4.74 -23.67
CA LEU A 128 -6.85 5.18 -25.00
C LEU A 128 -8.19 4.53 -25.37
N GLU A 129 -8.33 3.22 -25.14
CA GLU A 129 -9.58 2.49 -25.36
C GLU A 129 -10.73 3.02 -24.49
N CYS A 130 -10.44 3.41 -23.25
CA CYS A 130 -11.43 4.00 -22.35
C CYS A 130 -11.84 5.42 -22.78
N MET A 131 -10.92 6.20 -23.35
CA MET A 131 -11.25 7.51 -23.91
C MET A 131 -12.22 7.40 -25.09
N ASP A 132 -11.98 6.43 -25.99
CA ASP A 132 -12.83 6.19 -27.15
C ASP A 132 -14.20 5.62 -26.72
N SER A 133 -14.20 4.57 -25.92
CA SER A 133 -15.42 3.87 -25.49
C SER A 133 -16.20 4.55 -24.36
N ARG A 134 -15.62 5.59 -23.73
CA ARG A 134 -16.15 6.27 -22.53
C ARG A 134 -16.36 5.35 -21.33
N LYS A 135 -15.65 4.22 -21.26
CA LYS A 135 -15.66 3.29 -20.11
C LYS A 135 -14.66 3.73 -19.03
N ARG A 136 -14.82 3.21 -17.81
CA ARG A 136 -13.86 3.42 -16.71
C ARG A 136 -12.55 2.67 -17.02
N PRO A 137 -11.37 3.31 -16.85
CA PRO A 137 -10.07 2.63 -16.87
C PRO A 137 -9.97 1.53 -15.82
N ARG A 138 -9.05 0.57 -16.03
CA ARG A 138 -8.80 -0.49 -15.04
C ARG A 138 -8.25 0.05 -13.70
N SER A 139 -7.54 1.16 -13.76
CA SER A 139 -7.06 1.91 -12.60
C SER A 139 -7.60 3.33 -12.73
N ASP A 140 -8.79 3.55 -12.19
CA ASP A 140 -9.45 4.86 -12.21
C ASP A 140 -9.09 5.70 -10.98
N VAL A 141 -9.63 6.93 -10.93
CA VAL A 141 -9.30 7.90 -9.89
C VAL A 141 -9.68 7.44 -8.49
N GLU A 142 -10.73 6.64 -8.34
CA GLU A 142 -11.21 6.16 -7.04
C GLU A 142 -10.27 5.09 -6.48
N ILE A 143 -9.77 4.21 -7.36
CA ILE A 143 -8.71 3.25 -7.01
C ILE A 143 -7.45 4.00 -6.57
N GLY A 144 -7.02 5.00 -7.34
CA GLY A 144 -5.85 5.81 -6.99
C GLY A 144 -5.99 6.53 -5.65
N HIS A 145 -7.17 7.11 -5.37
CA HIS A 145 -7.48 7.73 -4.08
C HIS A 145 -7.37 6.73 -2.93
N ASN A 146 -8.03 5.58 -3.05
CA ASN A 146 -8.04 4.52 -2.03
C ASN A 146 -6.64 3.98 -1.72
N SER A 147 -5.83 3.74 -2.75
CA SER A 147 -4.44 3.26 -2.59
C SER A 147 -3.56 4.24 -1.82
N MET A 148 -3.85 5.55 -1.89
CA MET A 148 -3.11 6.56 -1.15
C MET A 148 -3.52 6.70 0.31
N ILE A 149 -4.72 6.27 0.70
CA ILE A 149 -5.21 6.38 2.08
C ILE A 149 -4.23 5.67 3.05
N ALA A 150 -3.87 4.42 2.77
CA ALA A 150 -2.94 3.67 3.61
C ALA A 150 -1.56 4.36 3.70
N CYS A 151 -1.01 4.83 2.56
CA CYS A 151 0.25 5.58 2.52
C CYS A 151 0.20 6.85 3.40
N HIS A 152 -0.87 7.63 3.28
CA HIS A 152 -1.06 8.85 4.07
C HIS A 152 -1.19 8.54 5.55
N LEU A 153 -2.00 7.55 5.92
CA LEU A 153 -2.21 7.17 7.32
C LEU A 153 -0.91 6.72 7.99
N ALA A 154 -0.07 5.95 7.30
CA ALA A 154 1.22 5.54 7.85
C ALA A 154 2.21 6.71 7.99
N ASN A 155 2.25 7.62 7.02
CA ASN A 155 3.05 8.84 7.14
C ASN A 155 2.55 9.74 8.29
N ILE A 156 1.23 9.85 8.48
CA ILE A 156 0.66 10.61 9.59
C ILE A 156 1.02 9.93 10.92
N ALA A 157 0.80 8.62 11.04
CA ALA A 157 1.15 7.85 12.23
C ALA A 157 2.63 7.98 12.60
N PHE A 158 3.51 7.95 11.60
CA PHE A 158 4.94 8.20 11.77
C PHE A 158 5.21 9.60 12.36
N ARG A 159 4.61 10.64 11.78
CA ARG A 159 4.80 12.04 12.22
C ARG A 159 4.30 12.29 13.64
N VAL A 160 3.17 11.69 14.02
CA VAL A 160 2.59 11.86 15.36
C VAL A 160 3.12 10.85 16.40
N GLY A 161 3.94 9.89 15.96
CA GLY A 161 4.60 8.89 16.81
C GLY A 161 3.64 7.89 17.48
N ARG A 162 2.44 7.67 16.93
CA ARG A 162 1.40 6.84 17.55
C ARG A 162 0.43 6.26 16.51
N ARG A 163 -0.35 5.26 16.94
CA ARG A 163 -1.41 4.65 16.12
C ARG A 163 -2.54 5.65 15.86
N VAL A 164 -2.97 5.76 14.61
CA VAL A 164 -4.11 6.59 14.18
C VAL A 164 -5.27 5.71 13.70
N GLN A 165 -6.50 6.11 14.00
CA GLN A 165 -7.72 5.40 13.60
C GLN A 165 -8.41 6.13 12.46
N TRP A 166 -8.89 5.40 11.46
CA TRP A 166 -9.50 5.95 10.26
C TRP A 166 -10.99 5.60 10.17
N ASP A 167 -11.80 6.62 9.93
CA ASP A 167 -13.21 6.51 9.57
C ASP A 167 -13.31 6.66 8.05
N ALA A 168 -13.37 5.51 7.36
CA ALA A 168 -13.41 5.46 5.91
C ALA A 168 -14.70 6.04 5.31
N ALA A 169 -15.80 6.04 6.06
CA ALA A 169 -17.08 6.57 5.58
C ALA A 169 -17.08 8.12 5.53
N ASN A 170 -16.36 8.75 6.47
CA ASN A 170 -16.26 10.21 6.57
C ASN A 170 -14.87 10.76 6.20
N GLU A 171 -13.98 9.89 5.69
CA GLU A 171 -12.60 10.17 5.29
C GLU A 171 -11.83 11.04 6.29
N ARG A 172 -11.81 10.59 7.56
CA ARG A 172 -11.12 11.33 8.63
C ARG A 172 -10.46 10.43 9.66
N ILE A 173 -9.42 10.96 10.28
CA ILE A 173 -8.87 10.42 11.52
C ILE A 173 -9.82 10.76 12.66
N VAL A 174 -10.12 9.77 13.50
CA VAL A 174 -11.01 9.91 14.65
C VAL A 174 -10.25 9.88 15.96
N ASN A 175 -10.78 10.59 16.97
CA ASN A 175 -10.23 10.68 18.32
C ASN A 175 -8.78 11.23 18.40
N ASP A 176 -8.30 11.90 17.35
CA ASP A 176 -6.97 12.52 17.31
C ASP A 176 -6.98 13.80 16.47
N ALA A 177 -7.24 14.93 17.12
CA ALA A 177 -7.35 16.22 16.45
C ALA A 177 -6.01 16.73 15.89
N GLU A 178 -4.88 16.31 16.47
CA GLU A 178 -3.54 16.67 15.97
C GLU A 178 -3.25 15.92 14.67
N ALA A 179 -3.48 14.60 14.65
CA ALA A 179 -3.31 13.79 13.45
C ALA A 179 -4.30 14.18 12.34
N GLN A 180 -5.56 14.51 12.68
CA GLN A 180 -6.56 14.94 11.70
C GLN A 180 -6.15 16.22 10.95
N LYS A 181 -5.41 17.14 11.60
CA LYS A 181 -4.88 18.34 10.92
C LYS A 181 -3.88 18.02 9.82
N LEU A 182 -3.32 16.80 9.79
CA LEU A 182 -2.36 16.36 8.77
C LEU A 182 -3.01 15.70 7.56
N VAL A 183 -4.31 15.37 7.62
CA VAL A 183 -5.07 14.78 6.50
C VAL A 183 -5.23 15.79 5.35
N MET A 184 -5.39 17.07 5.68
CA MET A 184 -5.57 18.15 4.71
C MET A 184 -4.56 19.26 4.98
N LYS A 185 -3.98 19.83 3.93
CA LYS A 185 -3.14 21.03 4.05
C LYS A 185 -3.97 22.29 3.82
N PRO A 186 -3.68 23.40 4.53
CA PRO A 186 -4.26 24.68 4.18
C PRO A 186 -3.81 25.04 2.76
N TYR A 187 -4.78 25.43 1.92
CA TYR A 187 -4.47 25.91 0.59
C TYR A 187 -3.68 27.21 0.69
N ARG A 188 -2.68 27.37 -0.17
CA ARG A 188 -1.90 28.61 -0.25
C ARG A 188 -2.81 29.73 -0.78
N ALA A 189 -2.91 30.85 -0.05
CA ALA A 189 -3.67 32.00 -0.52
C ALA A 189 -3.19 32.49 -1.92
N PRO A 190 -4.10 32.95 -2.81
CA PRO A 190 -5.55 33.09 -2.63
C PRO A 190 -6.37 31.84 -3.00
N TRP A 191 -5.73 30.68 -3.20
CA TRP A 191 -6.39 29.47 -3.66
C TRP A 191 -7.26 28.85 -2.56
N THR A 192 -8.42 28.34 -2.95
CA THR A 192 -9.35 27.60 -2.07
C THR A 192 -9.87 26.37 -2.81
N LEU A 193 -10.26 25.33 -2.08
CA LEU A 193 -10.95 24.18 -2.66
C LEU A 193 -12.40 24.59 -2.98
N PRO A 194 -12.85 24.54 -4.24
CA PRO A 194 -14.22 24.88 -4.58
C PRO A 194 -15.22 24.01 -3.82
N GLY A 195 -16.17 24.62 -3.12
CA GLY A 195 -17.22 23.91 -2.39
C GLY A 195 -16.85 23.39 -0.99
N ALA A 196 -15.60 23.53 -0.54
CA ALA A 196 -15.29 23.34 0.88
C ALA A 196 -15.84 24.53 1.66
N ALA A 197 -16.89 24.31 2.46
CA ALA A 197 -17.32 25.30 3.43
C ALA A 197 -16.09 25.71 4.26
N SER A 198 -15.88 27.03 4.41
CA SER A 198 -14.81 27.61 5.21
C SER A 198 -14.94 27.12 6.65
N THR A 199 -14.40 25.94 6.93
CA THR A 199 -14.36 25.40 8.27
C THR A 199 -13.17 26.09 8.90
N GLN A 200 -13.45 27.23 9.54
CA GLN A 200 -12.48 27.88 10.41
C GLN A 200 -12.06 26.86 11.47
N ILE A 201 -10.77 26.51 11.46
CA ILE A 201 -10.10 25.71 12.48
C ILE A 201 -9.90 26.57 13.71
#